data_AF-A0AAW0G3S4-F1
#
_entry.id   AF-A0AAW0G3S4-F1
#
_cell.length_a   1.000
_cell.length_b   1.000
_cell.length_c   1.000
_cell.angle_alpha   90.00
_cell.angle_beta   90.00
_cell.angle_gamma   90.00
#
_symmetry.space_group_name_H-M   'P 1'
#
loop_
_entity.id
_entity.type
_entity.pdbx_description
1 polymer ?
#
loop_
_entity_poly.entity_id
_entity_poly.type
_entity_poly.pdbx_seq_one_letter_code
_entity_poly.pdbx_strand_id
1 'polypeptide(L)'
;MVPSAGASSGISDKPQNALPQYGFGADVTFGKLIEGNPYLFRVHTPKAHPPHCDGSEPYFVGSKYSDTFSAAAIHSSCPPSSSTPISSITYADVVKHLDWTTRSESPYISTSFSFAWAIWEAIRRYHVNVKHDVEIAIIDASAVADRAVTAAEVLMKASPQERHKDHWKWYRFAVEAQDVLVWGYIPQSAVLASIPLLQIISRLPSYFLYPDVSDSKDTLLGRLGWDYTKKKPSFRQFCQAMSDRFLRLPADKRLRDTTVGSVRLAIGLLRPYVHRHISEDFTTATTHLCDLAYIISCWPGQWWVREHPEIRDLLRCMVHIVGEEMREARKVQALSDATRMQEIVGNLEQLAKAYESRSREQKRVPHPILTPRASFSTSSTLPSPMDDKSEAWSTSSTTTLITTESKGIQTESLEIDTSTPVKSVIESPVRSSPVVFDDDDASKPYDFVARTASCFFTGLFIGSFITLCLWSSHRREMAIAHHFT
;
A
#
# COMPACT_ATOMS: atom_id res chain seq x y z
N MET A 1 -53.71 -25.02 12.55
CA MET A 1 -52.94 -23.82 12.17
C MET A 1 -51.48 -24.21 12.15
N VAL A 2 -50.92 -24.39 10.95
CA VAL A 2 -49.53 -24.79 10.73
C VAL A 2 -48.74 -23.52 10.42
N PRO A 3 -47.61 -23.24 11.10
CA PRO A 3 -46.82 -22.06 10.80
C PRO A 3 -46.15 -22.23 9.43
N SER A 4 -46.46 -21.30 8.54
CA SER A 4 -45.90 -21.18 7.19
C SER A 4 -44.39 -20.97 7.31
N ALA A 5 -43.62 -21.91 6.75
CA ALA A 5 -42.18 -21.79 6.61
C ALA A 5 -41.86 -20.56 5.75
N GLY A 6 -41.20 -19.58 6.35
CA GLY A 6 -40.73 -18.38 5.67
C GLY A 6 -39.84 -18.77 4.50
N ALA A 7 -40.26 -18.38 3.30
CA ALA A 7 -39.45 -18.45 2.10
C ALA A 7 -38.19 -17.59 2.32
N SER A 8 -37.07 -18.22 2.66
CA SER A 8 -35.76 -17.58 2.56
C SER A 8 -35.60 -17.20 1.09
N SER A 9 -35.65 -15.90 0.79
CA SER A 9 -35.33 -15.40 -0.54
C SER A 9 -33.95 -15.95 -0.88
N GLY A 10 -33.91 -16.89 -1.83
CA GLY A 10 -32.66 -17.38 -2.38
C GLY A 10 -31.98 -16.22 -3.06
N ILE A 11 -31.16 -15.48 -2.31
CA ILE A 11 -30.15 -14.59 -2.86
C ILE A 11 -29.34 -15.53 -3.74
N SER A 12 -29.53 -15.39 -5.06
CA SER A 12 -28.71 -16.07 -6.03
C SER A 12 -27.32 -15.50 -5.85
N ASP A 13 -26.56 -16.12 -4.94
CA ASP A 13 -25.13 -15.93 -4.70
C ASP A 13 -24.43 -16.39 -5.99
N LYS A 14 -24.59 -15.63 -7.07
CA LYS A 14 -23.84 -15.89 -8.28
C LYS A 14 -22.40 -15.52 -7.95
N PRO A 15 -21.45 -16.46 -8.04
CA PRO A 15 -20.02 -16.19 -7.84
C PRO A 15 -19.43 -15.38 -9.01
N GLN A 16 -20.16 -14.41 -9.55
CA GLN A 16 -20.05 -13.99 -10.94
C GLN A 16 -19.08 -12.85 -11.22
N ASN A 17 -18.54 -12.16 -10.22
CA ASN A 17 -17.89 -10.89 -10.51
C ASN A 17 -16.37 -10.88 -10.26
N ALA A 18 -15.73 -12.01 -9.96
CA ALA A 18 -14.27 -12.05 -9.91
C ALA A 18 -13.68 -11.88 -11.32
N LEU A 19 -12.83 -10.88 -11.50
CA LEU A 19 -12.12 -10.67 -12.76
C LEU A 19 -11.18 -11.84 -13.08
N PRO A 20 -11.06 -12.25 -14.36
CA PRO A 20 -10.07 -13.25 -14.74
C PRO A 20 -8.64 -12.73 -14.48
N GLN A 21 -7.65 -13.62 -14.44
CA GLN A 21 -6.24 -13.21 -14.29
C GLN A 21 -5.76 -12.25 -15.39
N TYR A 22 -6.40 -12.32 -16.56
CA TYR A 22 -6.06 -11.58 -17.76
C TYR A 22 -7.36 -11.16 -18.46
N GLY A 23 -7.49 -9.88 -18.81
CA GLY A 23 -8.68 -9.32 -19.46
C GLY A 23 -9.85 -9.05 -18.52
N PHE A 24 -10.99 -8.65 -19.08
CA PHE A 24 -12.16 -8.22 -18.29
C PHE A 24 -13.31 -9.24 -18.26
N GLY A 25 -13.18 -10.36 -18.98
CA GLY A 25 -14.29 -11.31 -19.17
C GLY A 25 -15.28 -10.82 -20.23
N ALA A 26 -16.58 -11.02 -19.98
CA ALA A 26 -17.65 -10.63 -20.91
C ALA A 26 -18.00 -9.13 -20.83
N ASP A 27 -17.87 -8.53 -19.64
CA ASP A 27 -18.16 -7.12 -19.40
C ASP A 27 -16.86 -6.32 -19.36
N VAL A 28 -16.76 -5.29 -20.20
CA VAL A 28 -15.62 -4.36 -20.20
C VAL A 28 -15.96 -3.02 -19.56
N THR A 29 -17.24 -2.76 -19.26
CA THR A 29 -17.70 -1.46 -18.79
C THR A 29 -17.33 -1.24 -17.32
N PHE A 30 -16.69 -0.11 -17.04
CA PHE A 30 -16.19 0.22 -15.69
C PHE A 30 -17.28 0.08 -14.62
N GLY A 31 -18.46 0.66 -14.85
CA GLY A 31 -19.57 0.65 -13.90
C GLY A 31 -20.07 -0.74 -13.49
N LYS A 32 -20.01 -1.74 -14.39
CA LYS A 32 -20.38 -3.11 -14.05
C LYS A 32 -19.26 -3.84 -13.29
N LEU A 33 -18.01 -3.54 -13.64
CA LEU A 33 -16.84 -4.20 -13.07
C LEU A 33 -16.61 -3.84 -11.61
N ILE A 34 -16.92 -2.60 -11.22
CA ILE A 34 -16.78 -2.13 -9.83
C ILE A 34 -17.72 -2.83 -8.85
N GLU A 35 -18.85 -3.39 -9.32
CA GLU A 35 -19.78 -4.13 -8.45
C GLU A 35 -19.15 -5.40 -7.86
N GLY A 36 -18.12 -5.97 -8.51
CA GLY A 36 -17.37 -7.11 -7.98
C GLY A 36 -15.92 -6.84 -7.64
N ASN A 37 -15.35 -5.75 -8.15
CA ASN A 37 -13.93 -5.43 -7.98
C ASN A 37 -13.83 -3.94 -7.63
N PRO A 38 -14.13 -3.55 -6.37
CA PRO A 38 -14.19 -2.15 -5.96
C PRO A 38 -12.80 -1.53 -5.76
N TYR A 39 -11.71 -2.19 -6.19
CA TYR A 39 -10.34 -1.73 -5.97
C TYR A 39 -9.63 -1.45 -7.28
N LEU A 40 -9.01 -0.27 -7.35
CA LEU A 40 -8.04 0.08 -8.36
C LEU A 40 -6.65 0.14 -7.74
N PHE A 41 -5.65 -0.32 -8.49
CA PHE A 41 -4.26 -0.37 -8.09
C PHE A 41 -3.43 0.57 -8.96
N ARG A 42 -2.60 1.40 -8.33
CA ARG A 42 -1.72 2.34 -9.03
C ARG A 42 -0.28 2.23 -8.56
N VAL A 43 0.59 1.82 -9.48
CA VAL A 43 2.04 1.85 -9.28
C VAL A 43 2.58 3.25 -9.52
N HIS A 44 3.24 3.81 -8.52
CA HIS A 44 3.82 5.16 -8.61
C HIS A 44 5.11 5.27 -7.80
N THR A 45 5.81 6.37 -8.01
CA THR A 45 6.93 6.79 -7.17
C THR A 45 6.42 7.96 -6.33
N PRO A 46 6.43 7.84 -4.99
CA PRO A 46 5.95 8.91 -4.13
C PRO A 46 6.79 10.16 -4.38
N LYS A 47 6.12 11.31 -4.48
CA LYS A 47 6.81 12.60 -4.46
C LYS A 47 7.23 12.88 -3.01
N ALA A 48 8.35 13.55 -2.79
CA ALA A 48 8.69 14.07 -1.47
C ALA A 48 7.54 15.01 -1.05
N HIS A 49 6.71 14.57 -0.12
CA HIS A 49 5.54 15.36 0.28
C HIS A 49 6.07 16.58 1.04
N PRO A 50 5.66 17.81 0.67
CA PRO A 50 5.92 18.96 1.50
C PRO A 50 5.28 18.71 2.88
N PRO A 51 5.89 19.20 3.98
CA PRO A 51 5.49 18.87 5.35
C PRO A 51 4.06 19.32 5.74
N HIS A 52 3.35 20.06 4.88
CA HIS A 52 2.02 20.60 5.13
C HIS A 52 1.07 20.28 3.96
N CYS A 53 0.83 19.00 3.71
CA CYS A 53 -0.25 18.60 2.80
C CYS A 53 -1.58 18.77 3.56
N ASP A 54 -2.30 19.85 3.28
CA ASP A 54 -3.64 20.05 3.81
C ASP A 54 -4.58 19.02 3.15
N GLY A 55 -5.46 18.37 3.92
CA GLY A 55 -6.25 17.22 3.47
C GLY A 55 -7.22 17.52 2.31
N SER A 56 -7.28 18.77 1.85
CA SER A 56 -8.00 19.25 0.68
C SER A 56 -7.32 18.94 -0.65
N GLU A 57 -6.01 18.66 -0.67
CA GLU A 57 -5.31 18.41 -1.94
C GLU A 57 -5.60 17.01 -2.52
N PRO A 58 -5.75 16.90 -3.85
CA PRO A 58 -5.88 15.61 -4.51
C PRO A 58 -4.60 14.77 -4.36
N TYR A 59 -4.73 13.48 -4.05
CA TYR A 59 -3.58 12.58 -3.91
C TYR A 59 -2.87 12.37 -5.25
N PHE A 60 -3.64 12.18 -6.32
CA PHE A 60 -3.11 12.06 -7.68
C PHE A 60 -3.74 13.11 -8.58
N VAL A 61 -2.91 13.77 -9.37
CA VAL A 61 -3.32 14.72 -10.40
C VAL A 61 -2.73 14.26 -11.73
N GLY A 62 -3.57 14.19 -12.76
CA GLY A 62 -3.16 13.92 -14.14
C GLY A 62 -2.24 15.03 -14.63
N SER A 63 -1.20 14.68 -15.38
CA SER A 63 -0.10 15.59 -15.69
C SER A 63 -0.55 16.90 -16.31
N LYS A 64 -1.50 16.85 -17.27
CA LYS A 64 -2.03 18.06 -17.92
C LYS A 64 -3.23 18.70 -17.22
N TYR A 65 -3.73 18.09 -16.14
CA TYR A 65 -4.87 18.62 -15.38
C TYR A 65 -4.47 19.80 -14.49
N SER A 66 -3.21 19.78 -14.02
CA SER A 66 -2.64 20.75 -13.08
C SER A 66 -2.70 22.20 -13.56
N ASP A 67 -2.48 22.45 -14.86
CA ASP A 67 -2.14 23.80 -15.33
C ASP A 67 -3.35 24.72 -15.55
N THR A 68 -4.55 24.17 -15.72
CA THR A 68 -5.76 24.96 -15.99
C THR A 68 -6.92 24.71 -15.04
N PHE A 69 -7.00 23.52 -14.41
CA PHE A 69 -8.16 23.13 -13.60
C PHE A 69 -7.93 23.20 -12.08
N SER A 70 -6.70 22.99 -11.59
CA SER A 70 -6.42 22.97 -10.15
C SER A 70 -6.81 24.26 -9.42
N ALA A 71 -6.63 25.43 -10.05
CA ALA A 71 -6.99 26.71 -9.44
C ALA A 71 -8.51 26.94 -9.34
N ALA A 72 -9.30 26.41 -10.28
CA ALA A 72 -10.74 26.65 -10.33
C ALA A 72 -11.55 25.59 -9.55
N ALA A 73 -11.12 24.33 -9.60
CA ALA A 73 -11.84 23.22 -8.97
C ALA A 73 -11.62 23.11 -7.46
N ILE A 74 -10.42 23.46 -6.97
CA ILE A 74 -10.07 23.31 -5.54
C ILE A 74 -10.63 24.47 -4.69
N HIS A 75 -10.72 25.68 -5.25
CA HIS A 75 -11.22 26.86 -4.52
C HIS A 75 -12.75 27.05 -4.60
N SER A 76 -13.45 26.27 -5.43
CA SER A 76 -14.91 26.28 -5.45
C SER A 76 -15.46 25.40 -4.34
N SER A 77 -15.85 26.01 -3.22
CA SER A 77 -16.59 25.34 -2.11
C SER A 77 -17.98 24.84 -2.51
N CYS A 78 -18.40 25.10 -3.76
CA CYS A 78 -19.62 24.55 -4.31
C CYS A 78 -19.32 23.13 -4.82
N PRO A 79 -20.04 22.08 -4.37
CA PRO A 79 -19.90 20.75 -4.93
C PRO A 79 -20.09 20.88 -6.45
N PRO A 80 -19.15 20.38 -7.27
CA PRO A 80 -19.22 20.51 -8.71
C PRO A 80 -20.48 19.79 -9.20
N SER A 81 -21.57 20.55 -9.30
CA SER A 81 -22.85 20.14 -9.88
C SER A 81 -22.77 20.01 -11.40
N SER A 82 -21.57 20.22 -11.97
CA SER A 82 -21.20 19.87 -13.33
C SER A 82 -20.04 18.88 -13.28
N SER A 83 -20.34 17.62 -13.00
CA SER A 83 -19.47 16.54 -13.48
C SER A 83 -19.28 16.79 -14.98
N THR A 84 -18.05 17.03 -15.43
CA THR A 84 -17.76 16.98 -16.87
C THR A 84 -18.25 15.61 -17.30
N PRO A 85 -19.28 15.54 -18.16
CA PRO A 85 -19.92 14.27 -18.37
C PRO A 85 -18.91 13.33 -19.03
N ILE A 86 -18.98 12.03 -18.66
CA ILE A 86 -18.18 10.93 -19.25
C ILE A 86 -18.20 10.99 -20.79
N SER A 87 -19.21 11.62 -21.39
CA SER A 87 -19.31 11.94 -22.81
C SER A 87 -18.17 12.82 -23.39
N SER A 88 -17.28 13.36 -22.55
CA SER A 88 -16.05 14.04 -22.99
C SER A 88 -14.86 13.09 -23.24
N ILE A 89 -14.94 11.82 -22.84
CA ILE A 89 -13.86 10.86 -23.05
C ILE A 89 -13.84 10.43 -24.53
N THR A 90 -12.81 10.87 -25.26
CA THR A 90 -12.64 10.52 -26.67
C THR A 90 -11.62 9.40 -26.87
N TYR A 91 -11.76 8.68 -27.99
CA TYR A 91 -10.75 7.70 -28.43
C TYR A 91 -9.36 8.33 -28.58
N ALA A 92 -9.29 9.55 -29.13
CA ALA A 92 -8.04 10.26 -29.36
C ALA A 92 -7.29 10.54 -28.05
N ASP A 93 -8.00 10.94 -26.99
CA ASP A 93 -7.38 11.21 -25.69
C ASP A 93 -6.86 9.94 -25.03
N VAL A 94 -7.61 8.83 -25.14
CA VAL A 94 -7.18 7.51 -24.62
C VAL A 94 -5.95 7.02 -25.37
N VAL A 95 -5.94 7.10 -26.70
CA VAL A 95 -4.78 6.77 -27.53
C VAL A 95 -3.56 7.59 -27.14
N LYS A 96 -3.74 8.92 -26.99
CA LYS A 96 -2.68 9.83 -26.57
C LYS A 96 -2.11 9.46 -25.19
N HIS A 97 -2.96 8.96 -24.29
CA HIS A 97 -2.51 8.53 -22.97
C HIS A 97 -1.78 7.19 -22.97
N LEU A 98 -2.21 6.25 -23.80
CA LEU A 98 -1.62 4.91 -23.91
C LEU A 98 -0.29 4.92 -24.69
N ASP A 99 -0.06 5.92 -25.51
CA ASP A 99 1.25 6.19 -26.07
C ASP A 99 2.17 6.81 -25.01
N TRP A 100 3.24 6.08 -24.66
CA TRP A 100 4.20 6.50 -23.64
C TRP A 100 4.90 7.83 -23.99
N THR A 101 5.00 8.18 -25.27
CA THR A 101 5.65 9.43 -25.72
C THR A 101 4.77 10.66 -25.49
N THR A 102 3.45 10.50 -25.54
CA THR A 102 2.47 11.59 -25.36
C THR A 102 1.71 11.53 -24.03
N ARG A 103 1.96 10.50 -23.22
CA ARG A 103 1.29 10.25 -21.94
C ARG A 103 1.39 11.41 -20.95
N SER A 104 2.50 12.14 -20.93
CA SER A 104 2.68 13.31 -20.06
C SER A 104 1.75 14.46 -20.42
N GLU A 105 1.22 14.49 -21.65
CA GLU A 105 0.29 15.52 -22.11
C GLU A 105 -1.19 15.11 -21.95
N SER A 106 -1.45 13.99 -21.28
CA SER A 106 -2.80 13.50 -21.05
C SER A 106 -3.31 13.93 -19.67
N PRO A 107 -4.62 14.21 -19.52
CA PRO A 107 -5.23 14.49 -18.23
C PRO A 107 -5.53 13.20 -17.43
N TYR A 108 -5.28 12.01 -17.99
CA TYR A 108 -5.63 10.75 -17.33
C TYR A 108 -4.58 10.28 -16.33
N ILE A 109 -5.07 9.49 -15.37
CA ILE A 109 -4.31 8.76 -14.37
C ILE A 109 -4.53 7.28 -14.66
N SER A 110 -3.47 6.54 -15.02
CA SER A 110 -3.58 5.08 -15.19
C SER A 110 -3.65 4.37 -13.85
N THR A 111 -4.56 3.41 -13.79
CA THR A 111 -4.81 2.49 -12.69
C THR A 111 -5.16 1.12 -13.28
N SER A 112 -5.26 0.08 -12.46
CA SER A 112 -5.57 -1.29 -12.92
C SER A 112 -6.50 -1.96 -11.93
N PHE A 113 -7.41 -2.82 -12.39
CA PHE A 113 -8.15 -3.71 -11.48
C PHE A 113 -7.29 -4.89 -10.97
N SER A 114 -6.16 -5.17 -11.60
CA SER A 114 -5.31 -6.32 -11.27
C SER A 114 -4.23 -5.96 -10.25
N PHE A 115 -4.39 -6.40 -9.01
CA PHE A 115 -3.35 -6.28 -8.00
C PHE A 115 -2.05 -7.00 -8.43
N ALA A 116 -2.19 -8.12 -9.14
CA ALA A 116 -1.05 -8.89 -9.65
C ALA A 116 -0.30 -8.14 -10.76
N TRP A 117 -1.01 -7.44 -11.65
CA TRP A 117 -0.41 -6.52 -12.60
C TRP A 117 0.35 -5.42 -11.88
N ALA A 118 -0.24 -4.83 -10.85
CA ALA A 118 0.42 -3.78 -10.07
C ALA A 118 1.71 -4.28 -9.39
N ILE A 119 1.71 -5.48 -8.81
CA ILE A 119 2.93 -6.10 -8.23
C ILE A 119 3.97 -6.36 -9.33
N TRP A 120 3.56 -6.97 -10.44
CA TRP A 120 4.44 -7.28 -11.57
C TRP A 120 5.09 -5.99 -12.11
N GLU A 121 4.31 -4.95 -12.37
CA GLU A 121 4.77 -3.66 -12.88
C GLU A 121 5.62 -2.91 -11.86
N ALA A 122 5.29 -2.96 -10.56
CA ALA A 122 6.07 -2.35 -9.50
C ALA A 122 7.48 -2.95 -9.42
N ILE A 123 7.60 -4.28 -9.49
CA ILE A 123 8.90 -4.96 -9.50
C ILE A 123 9.68 -4.63 -10.77
N ARG A 124 9.01 -4.58 -11.94
CA ARG A 124 9.64 -4.15 -13.18
C ARG A 124 10.23 -2.74 -13.06
N ARG A 125 9.46 -1.79 -12.51
CA ARG A 125 9.93 -0.42 -12.28
C ARG A 125 11.04 -0.36 -11.25
N TYR A 126 10.96 -1.15 -10.19
CA TYR A 126 12.01 -1.20 -9.16
C TYR A 126 13.38 -1.60 -9.75
N HIS A 127 13.41 -2.56 -10.68
CA HIS A 127 14.64 -2.99 -11.35
C HIS A 127 15.15 -2.01 -12.40
N VAL A 128 14.26 -1.26 -13.06
CA VAL A 128 14.63 -0.34 -14.16
C VAL A 128 14.91 1.08 -13.66
N ASN A 129 14.26 1.50 -12.57
CA ASN A 129 14.39 2.86 -12.05
C ASN A 129 15.67 3.06 -11.25
N VAL A 130 16.24 4.25 -11.37
CA VAL A 130 17.36 4.74 -10.55
C VAL A 130 16.92 5.02 -9.11
N LYS A 131 15.63 5.34 -8.90
CA LYS A 131 15.02 5.55 -7.57
C LYS A 131 14.21 4.31 -7.18
N HIS A 132 14.61 3.67 -6.09
CA HIS A 132 13.99 2.45 -5.57
C HIS A 132 12.71 2.69 -4.72
N ASP A 133 12.17 3.91 -4.79
CA ASP A 133 10.93 4.29 -4.10
C ASP A 133 9.74 3.97 -5.01
N VAL A 134 9.30 2.71 -4.98
CA VAL A 134 8.11 2.27 -5.71
C VAL A 134 7.03 1.89 -4.71
N GLU A 135 5.87 2.53 -4.84
CA GLU A 135 4.68 2.27 -4.04
C GLU A 135 3.50 1.80 -4.90
N ILE A 136 2.61 1.04 -4.27
CA ILE A 136 1.32 0.66 -4.83
C ILE A 136 0.24 1.35 -4.01
N ALA A 137 -0.53 2.22 -4.65
CA ALA A 137 -1.72 2.81 -4.08
C ALA A 137 -2.95 1.94 -4.37
N ILE A 138 -3.80 1.76 -3.36
CA ILE A 138 -5.07 1.07 -3.41
C ILE A 138 -6.16 2.14 -3.33
N ILE A 139 -6.98 2.21 -4.37
CA ILE A 139 -7.98 3.23 -4.58
C ILE A 139 -9.36 2.58 -4.57
N ASP A 140 -10.31 3.16 -3.87
CA ASP A 140 -11.71 2.81 -3.97
C ASP A 140 -12.24 3.23 -5.35
N ALA A 141 -12.59 2.24 -6.17
CA ALA A 141 -13.06 2.43 -7.53
C ALA A 141 -14.42 3.16 -7.56
N SER A 142 -15.25 2.97 -6.54
CA SER A 142 -16.58 3.60 -6.47
C SER A 142 -16.48 5.11 -6.30
N ALA A 143 -15.47 5.57 -5.56
CA ALA A 143 -15.21 7.00 -5.31
C ALA A 143 -14.73 7.77 -6.56
N VAL A 144 -14.37 7.08 -7.63
CA VAL A 144 -13.95 7.68 -8.92
C VAL A 144 -14.83 7.26 -10.09
N ALA A 145 -15.99 6.65 -9.83
CA ALA A 145 -16.84 6.09 -10.87
C ALA A 145 -17.44 7.11 -11.84
N ASP A 146 -17.54 8.37 -11.41
CA ASP A 146 -18.01 9.49 -12.21
C ASP A 146 -17.02 9.92 -13.32
N ARG A 147 -15.75 9.53 -13.21
CA ARG A 147 -14.65 10.00 -14.06
C ARG A 147 -13.70 8.90 -14.53
N ALA A 148 -13.99 7.65 -14.20
CA ALA A 148 -13.18 6.50 -14.57
C ALA A 148 -13.82 5.70 -15.72
N VAL A 149 -12.97 5.18 -16.61
CA VAL A 149 -13.38 4.30 -17.70
C VAL A 149 -12.33 3.21 -17.90
N THR A 150 -12.74 2.03 -18.39
CA THR A 150 -11.74 1.06 -18.85
C THR A 150 -11.22 1.51 -20.22
N ALA A 151 -9.90 1.45 -20.41
CA ALA A 151 -9.31 1.79 -21.70
C ALA A 151 -9.84 0.86 -22.82
N ALA A 152 -10.04 -0.42 -22.50
CA ALA A 152 -10.58 -1.40 -23.43
C ALA A 152 -11.98 -1.03 -23.93
N GLU A 153 -12.87 -0.54 -23.07
CA GLU A 153 -14.22 -0.10 -23.46
C GLU A 153 -14.17 1.02 -24.50
N VAL A 154 -13.37 2.05 -24.27
CA VAL A 154 -13.26 3.19 -25.20
C VAL A 154 -12.66 2.75 -26.53
N LEU A 155 -11.61 1.92 -26.48
CA LEU A 155 -10.96 1.40 -27.69
C LEU A 155 -11.94 0.54 -28.52
N MET A 156 -12.76 -0.30 -27.88
CA MET A 156 -13.74 -1.14 -28.60
C MET A 156 -14.84 -0.34 -29.30
N LYS A 157 -15.24 0.80 -28.73
CA LYS A 157 -16.29 1.66 -29.30
C LYS A 157 -15.83 2.45 -30.53
N ALA A 158 -14.52 2.55 -30.78
CA ALA A 158 -13.97 3.32 -31.89
C ALA A 158 -14.31 2.69 -33.25
N SER A 159 -14.78 3.54 -34.17
CA SER A 159 -15.06 3.15 -35.55
C SER A 159 -13.75 2.79 -36.29
N PRO A 160 -13.78 1.91 -37.30
CA PRO A 160 -12.58 1.55 -38.06
C PRO A 160 -11.81 2.74 -38.64
N GLN A 161 -12.50 3.84 -38.97
CA GLN A 161 -11.92 5.06 -39.54
C GLN A 161 -11.15 5.90 -38.51
N GLU A 162 -11.57 5.87 -37.25
CA GLU A 162 -10.91 6.61 -36.15
C GLU A 162 -9.66 5.89 -35.63
N ARG A 163 -9.53 4.59 -35.93
CA ARG A 163 -8.49 3.75 -35.33
C ARG A 163 -7.09 4.14 -35.82
N HIS A 164 -6.22 4.44 -34.86
CA HIS A 164 -4.80 4.59 -35.09
C HIS A 164 -4.15 3.25 -35.51
N LYS A 165 -3.02 3.30 -36.22
CA LYS A 165 -2.25 2.11 -36.66
C LYS A 165 -1.88 1.16 -35.52
N ASP A 166 -1.61 1.71 -34.34
CA ASP A 166 -1.23 0.96 -33.12
C ASP A 166 -2.43 0.55 -32.25
N HIS A 167 -3.67 0.74 -32.73
CA HIS A 167 -4.89 0.46 -31.97
C HIS A 167 -4.88 -0.92 -31.31
N TRP A 168 -4.56 -1.99 -32.06
CA TRP A 168 -4.56 -3.35 -31.54
C TRP A 168 -3.41 -3.65 -30.58
N LYS A 169 -2.33 -2.87 -30.61
CA LYS A 169 -1.25 -2.95 -29.61
C LYS A 169 -1.75 -2.38 -28.29
N TRP A 170 -2.35 -1.20 -28.31
CA TRP A 170 -2.91 -0.56 -27.11
C TRP A 170 -4.11 -1.31 -26.53
N TYR A 171 -4.99 -1.86 -27.38
CA TYR A 171 -6.10 -2.69 -26.92
C TYR A 171 -5.62 -3.94 -26.19
N ARG A 172 -4.63 -4.65 -26.75
CA ARG A 172 -4.03 -5.82 -26.08
C ARG A 172 -3.41 -5.45 -24.74
N PHE A 173 -2.66 -4.35 -24.70
CA PHE A 173 -2.07 -3.84 -23.45
C PHE A 173 -3.14 -3.49 -22.42
N ALA A 174 -4.19 -2.75 -22.81
CA ALA A 174 -5.29 -2.36 -21.92
C ALA A 174 -6.04 -3.57 -21.34
N VAL A 175 -6.25 -4.62 -22.15
CA VAL A 175 -6.86 -5.88 -21.71
C VAL A 175 -5.91 -6.65 -20.77
N GLU A 176 -4.63 -6.75 -21.11
CA GLU A 176 -3.63 -7.46 -20.31
C GLU A 176 -3.44 -6.80 -18.93
N ALA A 177 -3.36 -5.48 -18.91
CA ALA A 177 -3.19 -4.68 -17.71
C ALA A 177 -4.49 -4.46 -16.93
N GLN A 178 -5.65 -4.84 -17.46
CA GLN A 178 -6.96 -4.42 -16.97
C GLN A 178 -7.01 -2.91 -16.70
N ASP A 179 -6.53 -2.13 -17.68
CA ASP A 179 -6.22 -0.70 -17.52
C ASP A 179 -7.49 0.14 -17.39
N VAL A 180 -7.49 0.99 -16.37
CA VAL A 180 -8.54 1.93 -16.02
C VAL A 180 -7.94 3.33 -16.01
N LEU A 181 -8.56 4.21 -16.77
CA LEU A 181 -8.16 5.60 -16.90
C LEU A 181 -9.10 6.46 -16.07
N VAL A 182 -8.56 7.14 -15.07
CA VAL A 182 -9.28 8.11 -14.25
C VAL A 182 -8.97 9.50 -14.78
N TRP A 183 -9.99 10.24 -15.21
CA TRP A 183 -9.82 11.58 -15.76
C TRP A 183 -9.56 12.59 -14.64
N GLY A 184 -8.55 13.45 -14.83
CA GLY A 184 -8.28 14.58 -13.96
C GLY A 184 -7.54 14.21 -12.69
N TYR A 185 -8.26 13.93 -11.60
CA TYR A 185 -7.66 13.72 -10.28
C TYR A 185 -8.32 12.59 -9.48
N ILE A 186 -7.57 12.02 -8.55
CA ILE A 186 -8.05 11.08 -7.53
C ILE A 186 -7.96 11.77 -6.16
N PRO A 187 -9.09 11.96 -5.46
CA PRO A 187 -9.08 12.62 -4.15
C PRO A 187 -8.39 11.76 -3.09
N GLN A 188 -7.84 12.40 -2.07
CA GLN A 188 -7.22 11.72 -0.91
C GLN A 188 -8.19 10.72 -0.25
N SER A 189 -9.47 11.06 -0.15
CA SER A 189 -10.50 10.19 0.44
C SER A 189 -10.74 8.89 -0.34
N ALA A 190 -10.43 8.86 -1.64
CA ALA A 190 -10.53 7.64 -2.45
C ALA A 190 -9.30 6.72 -2.30
N VAL A 191 -8.17 7.23 -1.79
CA VAL A 191 -6.95 6.43 -1.62
C VAL A 191 -6.99 5.76 -0.25
N LEU A 192 -7.32 4.47 -0.23
CA LEU A 192 -7.38 3.68 0.98
C LEU A 192 -5.99 3.55 1.60
N ALA A 193 -5.00 3.19 0.80
CA ALA A 193 -3.62 2.98 1.25
C ALA A 193 -2.61 3.23 0.14
N SER A 194 -1.37 3.58 0.52
CA SER A 194 -0.19 3.55 -0.34
C SER A 194 0.92 2.81 0.39
N ILE A 195 1.46 1.76 -0.24
CA ILE A 195 2.38 0.82 0.42
C ILE A 195 3.68 0.67 -0.40
N PRO A 196 4.86 0.78 0.25
CA PRO A 196 6.14 0.46 -0.37
C PRO A 196 6.20 -0.99 -0.85
N LEU A 197 6.71 -1.18 -2.07
CA LEU A 197 6.81 -2.50 -2.72
C LEU A 197 7.51 -3.53 -1.84
N LEU A 198 8.59 -3.14 -1.15
CA LEU A 198 9.37 -4.06 -0.30
C LEU A 198 8.54 -4.64 0.86
N GLN A 199 7.56 -3.88 1.38
CA GLN A 199 6.66 -4.38 2.42
C GLN A 199 5.69 -5.43 1.86
N ILE A 200 5.27 -5.30 0.60
CA ILE A 200 4.35 -6.20 -0.09
C ILE A 200 5.03 -7.55 -0.39
N ILE A 201 6.28 -7.54 -0.86
CA ILE A 201 7.02 -8.75 -1.26
C ILE A 201 7.06 -9.79 -0.14
N SER A 202 7.27 -9.34 1.11
CA SER A 202 7.30 -10.22 2.29
C SER A 202 5.97 -10.94 2.58
N ARG A 203 4.86 -10.45 2.00
CA ARG A 203 3.50 -10.95 2.24
C ARG A 203 2.94 -11.79 1.11
N LEU A 204 3.65 -11.90 -0.03
CA LEU A 204 3.19 -12.64 -1.19
C LEU A 204 2.95 -14.14 -0.87
N PRO A 205 1.90 -14.76 -1.45
CA PRO A 205 1.68 -16.20 -1.38
C PRO A 205 2.89 -17.03 -1.82
N SER A 206 2.99 -18.27 -1.34
CA SER A 206 4.19 -19.08 -1.55
C SER A 206 4.45 -19.44 -3.02
N TYR A 207 3.42 -19.52 -3.86
CA TYR A 207 3.59 -19.74 -5.30
C TYR A 207 4.24 -18.57 -6.05
N PHE A 208 4.29 -17.37 -5.45
CA PHE A 208 5.09 -16.24 -5.96
C PHE A 208 6.56 -16.31 -5.55
N LEU A 209 6.94 -17.21 -4.64
CA LEU A 209 8.27 -17.28 -4.04
C LEU A 209 9.00 -18.56 -4.47
N TYR A 210 10.33 -18.54 -4.43
CA TYR A 210 11.10 -19.78 -4.54
C TYR A 210 11.02 -20.58 -3.23
N PRO A 211 10.82 -21.92 -3.28
CA PRO A 211 10.59 -22.74 -2.10
C PRO A 211 11.83 -22.95 -1.22
N ASP A 212 13.06 -22.87 -1.78
CA ASP A 212 14.29 -23.33 -1.11
C ASP A 212 15.52 -22.46 -1.42
N VAL A 213 15.51 -21.18 -1.02
CA VAL A 213 16.75 -20.39 -1.01
C VAL A 213 17.30 -20.39 0.42
N SER A 214 18.07 -21.42 0.75
CA SER A 214 18.79 -21.48 2.03
C SER A 214 20.08 -20.65 1.93
N ASP A 215 20.09 -19.51 2.63
CA ASP A 215 21.25 -18.92 3.30
C ASP A 215 22.37 -18.20 2.52
N SER A 216 22.19 -17.73 1.29
CA SER A 216 23.21 -16.86 0.68
C SER A 216 22.67 -15.52 0.15
N LYS A 217 22.80 -14.49 1.01
CA LYS A 217 22.68 -13.05 0.68
C LYS A 217 21.36 -12.66 -0.01
N ASP A 218 20.26 -13.05 0.64
CA ASP A 218 18.93 -13.02 0.04
C ASP A 218 18.30 -11.62 0.10
N THR A 219 18.56 -10.81 -0.92
CA THR A 219 17.76 -9.60 -1.14
C THR A 219 16.27 -9.98 -1.21
N LEU A 220 15.36 -9.18 -0.67
CA LEU A 220 13.92 -9.49 -0.67
C LEU A 220 13.39 -9.82 -2.08
N LEU A 221 13.97 -9.19 -3.11
CA LEU A 221 13.64 -9.43 -4.51
C LEU A 221 14.18 -10.76 -5.05
N GLY A 222 15.32 -11.26 -4.53
CA GLY A 222 15.89 -12.56 -4.91
C GLY A 222 14.97 -13.74 -4.57
N ARG A 223 14.07 -13.56 -3.60
CA ARG A 223 13.07 -14.56 -3.20
C ARG A 223 11.91 -14.72 -4.19
N LEU A 224 11.74 -13.75 -5.10
CA LEU A 224 10.66 -13.78 -6.08
C LEU A 224 10.87 -14.89 -7.08
N GLY A 225 9.80 -15.63 -7.35
CA GLY A 225 9.77 -16.75 -8.26
C GLY A 225 10.04 -16.39 -9.72
N TRP A 226 10.15 -15.11 -10.06
CA TRP A 226 10.45 -14.64 -11.40
C TRP A 226 11.53 -13.57 -11.33
N ASP A 227 12.37 -13.55 -12.35
CA ASP A 227 13.55 -12.70 -12.39
C ASP A 227 13.50 -11.82 -13.64
N TYR A 228 13.25 -10.53 -13.43
CA TYR A 228 13.22 -9.53 -14.51
C TYR A 228 14.59 -9.24 -15.11
N THR A 229 15.67 -9.58 -14.41
CA THR A 229 17.03 -9.32 -14.89
C THR A 229 17.46 -10.35 -15.93
N LYS A 230 16.98 -11.60 -15.80
CA LYS A 230 17.32 -12.71 -16.71
C LYS A 230 16.46 -12.75 -17.96
N LYS A 231 15.17 -12.46 -17.83
CA LYS A 231 14.20 -12.47 -18.93
C LYS A 231 13.18 -11.36 -18.66
N LYS A 232 12.71 -10.68 -19.71
CA LYS A 232 11.56 -9.78 -19.62
C LYS A 232 10.29 -10.59 -19.92
N PRO A 233 9.71 -11.35 -18.96
CA PRO A 233 8.50 -12.11 -19.24
C PRO A 233 7.38 -11.14 -19.62
N SER A 234 6.50 -11.51 -20.55
CA SER A 234 5.23 -10.81 -20.67
C SER A 234 4.37 -11.07 -19.43
N PHE A 235 3.40 -10.21 -19.14
CA PHE A 235 2.51 -10.44 -18.00
C PHE A 235 1.70 -11.72 -18.17
N ARG A 236 1.26 -12.04 -19.40
CA ARG A 236 0.67 -13.35 -19.72
C ARG A 236 1.56 -14.54 -19.33
N GLN A 237 2.86 -14.49 -19.65
CA GLN A 237 3.80 -15.54 -19.27
C GLN A 237 3.96 -15.63 -17.74
N PHE A 238 3.96 -14.48 -17.07
CA PHE A 238 3.96 -14.42 -15.61
C PHE A 238 2.71 -15.07 -15.01
N CYS A 239 1.50 -14.73 -15.47
CA CYS A 239 0.26 -15.33 -14.98
C CYS A 239 0.23 -16.85 -15.17
N GLN A 240 0.68 -17.33 -16.34
CA GLN A 240 0.80 -18.76 -16.60
C GLN A 240 1.78 -19.42 -15.64
N ALA A 241 2.99 -18.85 -15.49
CA ALA A 241 4.01 -19.41 -14.59
C ALA A 241 3.55 -19.45 -13.12
N MET A 242 2.80 -18.44 -12.66
CA MET A 242 2.26 -18.43 -11.29
C MET A 242 1.13 -19.45 -11.12
N SER A 243 0.23 -19.57 -12.10
CA SER A 243 -0.82 -20.60 -12.11
C SER A 243 -0.25 -22.01 -12.10
N ASP A 244 0.77 -22.28 -12.93
CA ASP A 244 1.45 -23.57 -13.00
C ASP A 244 2.18 -23.91 -11.69
N ARG A 245 2.68 -22.90 -10.96
CA ARG A 245 3.26 -23.10 -9.62
C ARG A 245 2.19 -23.41 -8.60
N PHE A 246 1.10 -22.65 -8.60
CA PHE A 246 -0.03 -22.90 -7.72
C PHE A 246 -0.60 -24.31 -7.89
N LEU A 247 -0.79 -24.76 -9.13
CA LEU A 247 -1.27 -26.10 -9.46
C LEU A 247 -0.34 -27.23 -8.98
N ARG A 248 0.97 -26.97 -8.93
CA ARG A 248 1.97 -27.91 -8.42
C ARG A 248 2.04 -27.97 -6.89
N LEU A 249 1.40 -27.04 -6.18
CA LEU A 249 1.35 -27.08 -4.72
C LEU A 249 0.41 -28.19 -4.23
N PRO A 250 0.77 -28.89 -3.12
CA PRO A 250 -0.15 -29.74 -2.40
C PRO A 250 -1.45 -29.00 -2.03
N ALA A 251 -2.57 -29.72 -1.97
CA ALA A 251 -3.89 -29.13 -1.67
C ALA A 251 -3.87 -28.28 -0.39
N ASP A 252 -3.21 -28.74 0.68
CA ASP A 252 -3.09 -28.00 1.94
C ASP A 252 -2.36 -26.65 1.77
N LYS A 253 -1.30 -26.63 0.95
CA LYS A 253 -0.57 -25.39 0.66
C LYS A 253 -1.41 -24.45 -0.21
N ARG A 254 -2.17 -24.98 -1.17
CA ARG A 254 -3.11 -24.18 -1.98
C ARG A 254 -4.17 -23.55 -1.09
N LEU A 255 -4.83 -24.34 -0.25
CA LEU A 255 -5.85 -23.86 0.70
C LEU A 255 -5.28 -22.77 1.63
N ARG A 256 -4.09 -23.00 2.19
CA ARG A 256 -3.41 -22.01 3.05
C ARG A 256 -3.11 -20.71 2.30
N ASP A 257 -2.59 -20.80 1.08
CA ASP A 257 -2.25 -19.61 0.28
C ASP A 257 -3.50 -18.83 -0.17
N THR A 258 -4.59 -19.52 -0.50
CA THR A 258 -5.88 -18.89 -0.85
C THR A 258 -6.68 -18.41 0.36
N THR A 259 -6.32 -18.81 1.57
CA THR A 259 -6.93 -18.31 2.82
C THR A 259 -5.97 -17.35 3.53
N VAL A 260 -5.13 -17.87 4.43
CA VAL A 260 -4.17 -17.11 5.23
C VAL A 260 -3.25 -16.24 4.37
N GLY A 261 -2.74 -16.78 3.26
CA GLY A 261 -1.87 -16.04 2.33
C GLY A 261 -2.58 -14.82 1.72
N SER A 262 -3.86 -14.96 1.39
CA SER A 262 -4.68 -13.91 0.80
C SER A 262 -5.05 -12.84 1.82
N VAL A 263 -5.46 -13.23 3.04
CA VAL A 263 -5.68 -12.30 4.16
C VAL A 263 -4.39 -11.53 4.48
N ARG A 264 -3.26 -12.23 4.56
CA ARG A 264 -1.96 -11.61 4.87
C ARG A 264 -1.56 -10.56 3.83
N LEU A 265 -1.77 -10.84 2.55
CA LEU A 265 -1.50 -9.89 1.48
C LEU A 265 -2.47 -8.71 1.50
N ALA A 266 -3.77 -8.97 1.72
CA ALA A 266 -4.79 -7.93 1.83
C ALA A 266 -4.49 -6.96 3.00
N ILE A 267 -4.11 -7.49 4.17
CA ILE A 267 -3.65 -6.66 5.30
C ILE A 267 -2.42 -5.85 4.92
N GLY A 268 -1.47 -6.46 4.20
CA GLY A 268 -0.27 -5.76 3.72
C GLY A 268 -0.62 -4.58 2.81
N LEU A 269 -1.57 -4.76 1.90
CA LEU A 269 -2.03 -3.74 0.94
C LEU A 269 -2.88 -2.65 1.60
N LEU A 270 -3.72 -2.99 2.58
CA LEU A 270 -4.62 -2.05 3.26
C LEU A 270 -4.11 -1.60 4.64
N ARG A 271 -2.82 -1.83 4.98
CA ARG A 271 -2.33 -1.64 6.34
C ARG A 271 -2.62 -0.23 6.92
N PRO A 272 -2.26 0.89 6.27
CA PRO A 272 -2.58 2.23 6.76
C PRO A 272 -4.09 2.45 6.97
N TYR A 273 -4.91 1.99 6.02
CA TYR A 273 -6.37 2.09 6.06
C TYR A 273 -6.94 1.37 7.29
N VAL A 274 -6.63 0.08 7.41
CA VAL A 274 -7.12 -0.78 8.49
C VAL A 274 -6.63 -0.27 9.83
N HIS A 275 -5.35 0.13 9.92
CA HIS A 275 -4.85 0.77 11.12
C HIS A 275 -5.74 1.97 11.47
N ARG A 276 -5.92 2.96 10.60
CA ARG A 276 -6.73 4.13 10.93
C ARG A 276 -8.16 3.79 11.39
N HIS A 277 -8.85 2.90 10.68
CA HIS A 277 -10.30 2.72 10.85
C HIS A 277 -10.72 1.56 11.75
N ILE A 278 -9.85 0.59 12.08
CA ILE A 278 -10.28 -0.61 12.84
C ILE A 278 -10.85 -0.29 14.23
N SER A 279 -10.46 0.85 14.82
CA SER A 279 -10.99 1.32 16.11
C SER A 279 -12.27 2.14 15.98
N GLU A 280 -12.45 2.84 14.86
CA GLU A 280 -13.54 3.81 14.63
C GLU A 280 -14.71 3.18 13.86
N ASP A 281 -14.41 2.45 12.79
CA ASP A 281 -15.37 1.75 11.94
C ASP A 281 -14.86 0.34 11.61
N PHE A 282 -15.01 -0.54 12.61
CA PHE A 282 -14.59 -1.93 12.53
C PHE A 282 -15.26 -2.70 11.38
N THR A 283 -16.56 -2.48 11.18
CA THR A 283 -17.36 -3.21 10.18
C THR A 283 -16.91 -2.87 8.77
N THR A 284 -16.76 -1.58 8.45
CA THR A 284 -16.30 -1.17 7.12
C THR A 284 -14.86 -1.59 6.86
N ALA A 285 -13.96 -1.45 7.86
CA ALA A 285 -12.57 -1.87 7.75
C ALA A 285 -12.44 -3.38 7.47
N THR A 286 -13.20 -4.21 8.20
CA THR A 286 -13.20 -5.67 8.00
C THR A 286 -13.88 -6.08 6.69
N THR A 287 -14.91 -5.35 6.25
CA THR A 287 -15.55 -5.58 4.94
C THR A 287 -14.55 -5.37 3.80
N HIS A 288 -13.85 -4.22 3.77
CA HIS A 288 -12.83 -3.99 2.75
C HIS A 288 -11.73 -5.04 2.75
N LEU A 289 -11.29 -5.43 3.95
CA LEU A 289 -10.25 -6.43 4.09
C LEU A 289 -10.70 -7.81 3.59
N CYS A 290 -11.95 -8.20 3.88
CA CYS A 290 -12.55 -9.44 3.42
C CYS A 290 -12.70 -9.45 1.89
N ASP A 291 -13.21 -8.37 1.31
CA ASP A 291 -13.44 -8.26 -0.14
C ASP A 291 -12.12 -8.33 -0.91
N LEU A 292 -11.09 -7.59 -0.47
CA LEU A 292 -9.77 -7.63 -1.10
C LEU A 292 -9.12 -9.02 -0.94
N ALA A 293 -9.22 -9.64 0.24
CA ALA A 293 -8.69 -10.99 0.46
C ALA A 293 -9.38 -12.01 -0.45
N TYR A 294 -10.69 -11.88 -0.67
CA TYR A 294 -11.44 -12.75 -1.59
C TYR A 294 -10.97 -12.58 -3.04
N ILE A 295 -10.78 -11.35 -3.51
CA ILE A 295 -10.23 -11.08 -4.86
C ILE A 295 -8.85 -11.73 -5.03
N ILE A 296 -7.97 -11.60 -4.02
CA ILE A 296 -6.64 -12.23 -4.03
C ILE A 296 -6.74 -13.76 -4.06
N SER A 297 -7.67 -14.34 -3.31
CA SER A 297 -7.87 -15.80 -3.25
C SER A 297 -8.32 -16.39 -4.60
N CYS A 298 -9.13 -15.65 -5.35
CA CYS A 298 -9.64 -16.06 -6.66
C CYS A 298 -8.61 -15.96 -7.78
N TRP A 299 -7.55 -15.15 -7.60
CA TRP A 299 -6.59 -14.87 -8.65
C TRP A 299 -5.85 -16.10 -9.18
N PRO A 300 -5.16 -16.94 -8.38
CA PRO A 300 -4.36 -18.05 -8.92
C PRO A 300 -5.18 -19.13 -9.65
N GLY A 301 -6.49 -19.19 -9.41
CA GLY A 301 -7.41 -20.06 -10.11
C GLY A 301 -8.83 -19.93 -9.59
N GLN A 302 -9.69 -19.22 -10.32
CA GLN A 302 -11.09 -19.03 -9.92
C GLN A 302 -11.87 -20.34 -9.76
N TRP A 303 -11.50 -21.37 -10.52
CA TRP A 303 -12.10 -22.70 -10.40
C TRP A 303 -11.86 -23.30 -9.00
N TRP A 304 -10.69 -23.06 -8.40
CA TRP A 304 -10.33 -23.58 -7.08
C TRP A 304 -11.25 -23.01 -6.01
N VAL A 305 -11.45 -21.69 -5.99
CA VAL A 305 -12.37 -21.06 -5.01
C VAL A 305 -13.82 -21.48 -5.24
N ARG A 306 -14.21 -21.76 -6.49
CA ARG A 306 -15.55 -22.26 -6.82
C ARG A 306 -15.80 -23.68 -6.31
N GLU A 307 -14.77 -24.53 -6.37
CA GLU A 307 -14.81 -25.90 -5.85
C GLU A 307 -14.70 -25.96 -4.31
N HIS A 308 -14.20 -24.89 -3.70
CA HIS A 308 -13.98 -24.75 -2.26
C HIS A 308 -14.77 -23.56 -1.68
N PRO A 309 -16.11 -23.63 -1.61
CA PRO A 309 -16.95 -22.54 -1.11
C PRO A 309 -16.62 -22.14 0.34
N GLU A 310 -16.06 -23.05 1.14
CA GLU A 310 -15.60 -22.81 2.51
C GLU A 310 -14.53 -21.71 2.60
N ILE A 311 -13.80 -21.43 1.52
CA ILE A 311 -12.77 -20.37 1.50
C ILE A 311 -13.38 -19.02 1.85
N ARG A 312 -14.58 -18.69 1.33
CA ARG A 312 -15.23 -17.40 1.60
C ARG A 312 -15.52 -17.21 3.09
N ASP A 313 -16.02 -18.25 3.75
CA ASP A 313 -16.33 -18.22 5.17
C ASP A 313 -15.06 -18.21 6.03
N LEU A 314 -14.05 -18.99 5.65
CA LEU A 314 -12.74 -18.97 6.31
C LEU A 314 -12.10 -17.58 6.23
N LEU A 315 -12.13 -16.93 5.07
CA LEU A 315 -11.62 -15.56 4.90
C LEU A 315 -12.35 -14.58 5.82
N ARG A 316 -13.69 -14.62 5.86
CA ARG A 316 -14.50 -13.76 6.73
C ARG A 316 -14.15 -13.97 8.20
N CYS A 317 -14.06 -15.22 8.65
CA CYS A 317 -13.69 -15.57 10.02
C CYS A 317 -12.27 -15.09 10.37
N MET A 318 -11.29 -15.36 9.50
CA MET A 318 -9.89 -14.94 9.71
C MET A 318 -9.77 -13.41 9.78
N VAL A 319 -10.43 -12.70 8.87
CA VAL A 319 -10.44 -11.23 8.85
C VAL A 319 -11.07 -10.66 10.11
N HIS A 320 -12.17 -11.24 10.58
CA HIS A 320 -12.81 -10.81 11.82
C HIS A 320 -11.91 -11.03 13.04
N ILE A 321 -11.30 -12.22 13.18
CA ILE A 321 -10.37 -12.54 14.27
C ILE A 321 -9.17 -11.60 14.27
N VAL A 322 -8.52 -11.41 13.11
CA VAL A 322 -7.35 -10.52 13.01
C VAL A 322 -7.75 -9.07 13.25
N GLY A 323 -8.92 -8.65 12.77
CA GLY A 323 -9.46 -7.33 13.05
C GLY A 323 -9.64 -7.10 14.55
N GLU A 324 -10.28 -8.04 15.25
CA GLU A 324 -10.51 -7.97 16.70
C GLU A 324 -9.19 -7.87 17.46
N GLU A 325 -8.21 -8.69 17.10
CA GLU A 325 -6.87 -8.65 17.69
C GLU A 325 -6.18 -7.29 17.46
N MET A 326 -6.24 -6.75 16.23
CA MET A 326 -5.68 -5.43 15.92
C MET A 326 -6.37 -4.31 16.71
N ARG A 327 -7.69 -4.42 16.90
CA ARG A 327 -8.48 -3.47 17.69
C ARG A 327 -8.10 -3.53 19.16
N GLU A 328 -7.95 -4.73 19.72
CA GLU A 328 -7.59 -4.91 21.12
C GLU A 328 -6.14 -4.48 21.40
N ALA A 329 -5.18 -4.86 20.54
CA ALA A 329 -3.80 -4.40 20.62
C ALA A 329 -3.68 -2.88 20.65
N ARG A 330 -4.53 -2.16 19.90
CA ARG A 330 -4.60 -0.70 19.92
C ARG A 330 -5.14 -0.14 21.23
N LYS A 331 -6.17 -0.77 21.82
CA LYS A 331 -6.69 -0.34 23.13
C LYS A 331 -5.62 -0.50 24.21
N VAL A 332 -4.92 -1.64 24.20
CA VAL A 332 -3.80 -1.91 25.13
C VAL A 332 -2.69 -0.87 24.95
N GLN A 333 -2.30 -0.57 23.70
CA GLN A 333 -1.31 0.47 23.41
C GLN A 333 -1.77 1.85 23.91
N ALA A 334 -3.01 2.24 23.63
CA ALA A 334 -3.56 3.52 24.08
C ALA A 334 -3.60 3.65 25.61
N LEU A 335 -3.93 2.57 26.32
CA LEU A 335 -3.91 2.54 27.79
C LEU A 335 -2.47 2.61 28.35
N SER A 336 -1.52 1.93 27.70
CA SER A 336 -0.10 2.03 28.04
C SER A 336 0.43 3.46 27.84
N ASP A 337 0.08 4.10 26.72
CA ASP A 337 0.47 5.47 26.42
C ASP A 337 -0.17 6.47 27.38
N ALA A 338 -1.46 6.30 27.72
CA ALA A 338 -2.14 7.12 28.72
C ALA A 338 -1.48 7.01 30.11
N THR A 339 -1.11 5.80 30.52
CA THR A 339 -0.40 5.57 31.79
C THR A 339 0.96 6.26 31.79
N ARG A 340 1.72 6.14 30.69
CA ARG A 340 3.01 6.82 30.52
C ARG A 340 2.87 8.34 30.53
N MET A 341 1.84 8.89 29.89
CA MET A 341 1.56 10.32 29.92
C MET A 341 1.22 10.81 31.32
N GLN A 342 0.44 10.04 32.07
CA GLN A 342 0.07 10.38 33.45
C GLN A 342 1.30 10.40 34.38
N GLU A 343 2.26 9.49 34.18
CA GLU A 343 3.55 9.51 34.88
C GLU A 343 4.37 10.76 34.54
N ILE A 344 4.48 11.10 33.25
CA ILE A 344 5.21 12.28 32.80
C ILE A 344 4.59 13.56 33.38
N VAL A 345 3.26 13.69 33.31
CA VAL A 345 2.54 14.84 33.88
C VAL A 345 2.73 14.89 35.39
N GLY A 346 2.63 13.75 36.08
CA GLY A 346 2.89 13.67 37.53
C GLY A 346 4.30 14.13 37.91
N ASN A 347 5.32 13.72 37.15
CA ASN A 347 6.71 14.15 37.37
C ASN A 347 6.89 15.65 37.11
N LEU A 348 6.24 16.20 36.08
CA LEU A 348 6.26 17.63 35.79
C LEU A 348 5.57 18.46 36.88
N GLU A 349 4.43 17.99 37.38
CA GLU A 349 3.72 18.64 38.50
C GLU A 349 4.57 18.64 39.78
N GLN A 350 5.26 17.54 40.08
CA GLN A 350 6.18 17.46 41.21
C GLN A 350 7.36 18.43 41.04
N LEU A 351 7.93 18.51 39.84
CA LEU A 351 9.02 19.43 39.51
C LEU A 351 8.58 20.90 39.64
N ALA A 352 7.38 21.23 39.14
CA ALA A 352 6.80 22.56 39.29
C ALA A 352 6.59 22.95 40.76
N LYS A 353 6.02 22.04 41.57
CA LYS A 353 5.86 22.23 43.02
C LYS A 353 7.21 22.43 43.73
N ALA A 354 8.24 21.68 43.35
CA ALA A 354 9.59 21.82 43.89
C ALA A 354 10.26 23.15 43.49
N TYR A 355 9.97 23.66 42.29
CA TYR A 355 10.46 24.96 41.86
C TYR A 355 9.75 26.10 42.61
N GLU A 356 8.43 26.00 42.79
CA GLU A 356 7.65 26.96 43.58
C GLU A 356 8.09 27.00 45.04
N SER A 357 8.37 25.86 45.66
CA SER A 357 8.85 25.81 47.05
C SER A 357 10.22 26.49 47.18
N ARG A 358 11.17 26.21 46.29
CA ARG A 358 12.49 26.89 46.26
C ARG A 358 12.37 28.39 46.01
N SER A 359 11.49 28.81 45.12
CA SER A 359 11.25 30.24 44.84
C SER A 359 10.68 30.97 46.07
N ARG A 360 9.79 30.32 46.83
CA ARG A 360 9.26 30.86 48.09
C ARG A 360 10.32 30.96 49.18
N GLU A 361 11.22 29.98 49.28
CA GLU A 361 12.36 30.03 50.20
C GLU A 361 13.32 31.16 49.84
N GLN A 362 13.62 31.35 48.56
CA GLN A 362 14.52 32.41 48.09
C GLN A 362 13.97 33.82 48.38
N LYS A 363 12.65 34.03 48.30
CA LYS A 363 12.00 35.30 48.71
C LYS A 363 12.02 35.56 50.21
N ARG A 364 12.21 34.53 51.04
CA ARG A 364 12.23 34.67 52.51
C ARG A 364 13.62 34.95 53.08
N VAL A 365 14.67 34.83 52.28
CA VAL A 365 16.00 35.30 52.71
C VAL A 365 15.92 36.81 52.86
N PRO A 366 16.02 37.37 54.08
CA PRO A 366 15.95 38.80 54.29
C PRO A 366 17.07 39.42 53.47
N HIS A 367 16.74 40.37 52.60
CA HIS A 367 17.78 41.18 51.96
C HIS A 367 18.69 41.69 53.08
N PRO A 368 19.99 41.38 53.07
CA PRO A 368 20.91 41.93 54.04
C PRO A 368 20.77 43.44 53.94
N ILE A 369 20.36 44.06 55.04
CA ILE A 369 20.23 45.52 55.17
C ILE A 369 21.57 46.08 54.74
N LEU A 370 21.59 46.68 53.54
CA LEU A 370 22.72 47.44 53.05
C LEU A 370 22.93 48.57 54.05
N THR A 371 23.96 48.41 54.89
CA THR A 371 24.53 49.53 55.62
C THR A 371 25.00 50.56 54.59
N PRO A 372 24.68 51.86 54.75
CA PRO A 372 25.11 52.90 53.83
C PRO A 372 26.64 52.99 53.89
N ARG A 373 27.30 52.42 52.88
CA ARG A 373 28.75 52.46 52.76
C ARG A 373 29.15 53.85 52.27
N ALA A 374 29.94 54.53 53.10
CA ALA A 374 30.51 55.83 52.84
C ALA A 374 31.19 55.90 51.47
N SER A 375 30.94 57.03 50.80
CA SER A 375 31.67 57.56 49.66
C SER A 375 33.18 57.48 49.87
N PHE A 376 33.85 56.61 49.11
CA PHE A 376 35.26 56.75 48.82
C PHE A 376 35.47 56.83 47.32
N SER A 377 35.82 58.04 46.90
CA SER A 377 36.40 58.36 45.60
C SER A 377 37.74 57.66 45.46
N THR A 378 37.86 56.74 44.51
CA THR A 378 39.15 56.41 43.92
C THR A 378 38.94 56.11 42.45
N SER A 379 39.50 57.00 41.64
CA SER A 379 39.72 56.87 40.21
C SER A 379 40.52 55.61 39.89
N SER A 380 40.06 54.80 38.95
CA SER A 380 40.93 53.93 38.15
C SER A 380 40.18 53.43 36.91
N THR A 381 40.41 54.15 35.83
CA THR A 381 40.78 53.65 34.49
C THR A 381 39.97 52.51 33.86
N LEU A 382 39.26 52.90 32.79
CA LEU A 382 38.78 52.12 31.64
C LEU A 382 39.68 50.91 31.26
N PRO A 383 39.07 49.82 30.77
CA PRO A 383 38.87 49.71 29.32
C PRO A 383 37.41 49.47 28.90
N SER A 384 37.16 49.95 27.69
CA SER A 384 35.93 49.87 26.90
C SER A 384 35.59 48.44 26.42
N PRO A 385 34.40 48.24 25.82
CA PRO A 385 33.63 47.01 25.85
C PRO A 385 34.03 46.03 24.75
N MET A 386 33.92 44.73 25.05
CA MET A 386 33.72 43.72 24.01
C MET A 386 32.36 43.06 24.23
N ASP A 387 31.49 43.41 23.28
CA ASP A 387 30.28 42.78 22.78
C ASP A 387 29.73 41.53 23.48
N ASP A 388 28.46 41.69 23.84
CA ASP A 388 27.40 40.68 23.91
C ASP A 388 27.58 39.54 22.90
N LYS A 389 27.74 38.33 23.41
CA LYS A 389 27.28 37.11 22.74
C LYS A 389 26.20 36.46 23.59
N SER A 390 24.97 36.84 23.29
CA SER A 390 23.77 36.07 23.60
C SER A 390 23.87 34.69 22.96
N GLU A 391 24.10 33.65 23.76
CA GLU A 391 23.82 32.27 23.36
C GLU A 391 22.30 32.06 23.33
N ALA A 392 21.69 32.50 22.22
CA ALA A 392 20.42 31.97 21.78
C ALA A 392 20.69 30.58 21.20
N TRP A 393 20.09 29.55 21.79
CA TRP A 393 19.94 28.23 21.18
C TRP A 393 19.22 28.38 19.84
N SER A 394 20.02 28.51 18.77
CA SER A 394 19.56 28.50 17.40
C SER A 394 19.75 27.08 16.88
N THR A 395 18.64 26.39 16.71
CA THR A 395 18.51 25.16 15.92
C THR A 395 19.08 25.43 14.52
N SER A 396 20.23 24.80 14.22
CA SER A 396 20.88 24.85 12.91
C SER A 396 19.90 24.39 11.83
N SER A 397 19.39 25.35 11.07
CA SER A 397 18.77 25.14 9.77
C SER A 397 19.89 24.98 8.75
N THR A 398 20.02 23.79 8.19
CA THR A 398 20.95 23.48 7.10
C THR A 398 20.51 24.21 5.84
N THR A 399 21.43 25.02 5.31
CA THR A 399 21.29 25.83 4.10
C THR A 399 21.00 24.97 2.88
N THR A 400 19.99 25.41 2.13
CA THR A 400 19.54 24.89 0.85
C THR A 400 20.57 25.22 -0.23
N LEU A 401 21.18 24.18 -0.82
CA LEU A 401 21.93 24.32 -2.07
C LEU A 401 20.96 24.21 -3.23
N ILE A 402 20.81 25.33 -3.93
CA ILE A 402 20.12 25.47 -5.22
C ILE A 402 20.72 24.45 -6.19
N THR A 403 19.90 23.51 -6.67
CA THR A 403 20.23 22.65 -7.81
C THR A 403 19.22 22.91 -8.90
N THR A 404 19.73 23.42 -10.01
CA THR A 404 19.04 23.69 -11.26
C THR A 404 18.45 22.42 -11.85
N GLU A 405 17.20 22.51 -12.31
CA GLU A 405 16.49 21.49 -13.07
C GLU A 405 17.32 20.96 -14.25
N SER A 406 17.70 19.68 -14.19
CA SER A 406 18.15 18.93 -15.36
C SER A 406 16.97 18.17 -15.96
N LYS A 407 16.57 18.68 -17.14
CA LYS A 407 15.67 18.12 -18.15
C LYS A 407 15.85 16.61 -18.34
N GLY A 408 14.73 15.93 -18.58
CA GLY A 408 14.60 14.47 -18.64
C GLY A 408 15.57 13.77 -19.59
N ILE A 409 16.07 12.62 -19.11
CA ILE A 409 16.85 11.67 -19.90
C ILE A 409 15.89 10.93 -20.84
N GLN A 410 15.94 11.29 -22.11
CA GLN A 410 15.46 10.47 -23.22
C GLN A 410 16.36 9.23 -23.31
N THR A 411 15.75 8.04 -23.27
CA THR A 411 16.44 6.80 -23.63
C THR A 411 16.18 6.57 -25.12
N GLU A 412 17.10 7.04 -25.97
CA GLU A 412 17.20 6.59 -27.35
C GLU A 412 17.48 5.08 -27.36
N SER A 413 16.63 4.32 -28.04
CA SER A 413 16.88 2.92 -28.36
C SER A 413 17.55 2.88 -29.73
N LEU A 414 18.83 2.49 -29.76
CA LEU A 414 19.57 2.19 -30.98
C LEU A 414 19.01 0.90 -31.60
N GLU A 415 18.42 1.02 -32.77
CA GLU A 415 18.21 -0.10 -33.70
C GLU A 415 19.59 -0.50 -34.26
N ILE A 416 19.98 -1.76 -34.08
CA ILE A 416 21.10 -2.36 -34.83
C ILE A 416 20.59 -3.63 -35.50
N ASP A 417 20.61 -3.56 -36.81
CA ASP A 417 20.36 -4.65 -37.74
C ASP A 417 21.70 -5.31 -38.11
N THR A 418 21.73 -6.64 -37.98
CA THR A 418 22.43 -7.66 -38.79
C THR A 418 23.95 -7.55 -39.11
N SER A 419 24.68 -8.56 -38.58
CA SER A 419 25.74 -9.41 -39.22
C SER A 419 27.21 -9.38 -38.73
N THR A 420 27.67 -10.62 -38.51
CA THR A 420 29.04 -11.20 -38.53
C THR A 420 29.95 -11.24 -37.28
N PRO A 421 30.78 -12.31 -37.15
CA PRO A 421 31.35 -12.77 -35.87
C PRO A 421 32.88 -12.66 -35.80
N VAL A 422 33.45 -12.07 -34.75
CA VAL A 422 34.90 -12.21 -34.45
C VAL A 422 35.22 -12.15 -32.94
N LYS A 423 35.87 -13.21 -32.47
CA LYS A 423 36.92 -13.38 -31.44
C LYS A 423 37.12 -12.33 -30.32
N SER A 424 36.91 -12.84 -29.09
CA SER A 424 37.86 -12.99 -27.96
C SER A 424 38.71 -11.82 -27.41
N VAL A 425 38.80 -11.85 -26.07
CA VAL A 425 39.85 -11.40 -25.13
C VAL A 425 39.73 -9.97 -24.55
N ILE A 426 39.53 -9.89 -23.22
CA ILE A 426 40.44 -9.38 -22.16
C ILE A 426 39.60 -8.94 -20.95
N GLU A 427 39.72 -9.69 -19.85
CA GLU A 427 39.25 -9.32 -18.51
C GLU A 427 40.09 -8.17 -17.93
N SER A 428 39.43 -7.26 -17.20
CA SER A 428 40.08 -6.25 -16.35
C SER A 428 39.43 -6.31 -14.96
N PRO A 429 40.22 -6.32 -13.85
CA PRO A 429 39.67 -6.47 -12.51
C PRO A 429 39.24 -5.11 -11.93
N VAL A 430 38.00 -5.04 -11.43
CA VAL A 430 37.49 -3.87 -10.71
C VAL A 430 37.89 -3.95 -9.24
N ARG A 431 38.54 -2.87 -8.79
CA ARG A 431 39.06 -2.63 -7.44
C ARG A 431 37.91 -2.22 -6.51
N SER A 432 37.62 -3.03 -5.49
CA SER A 432 36.64 -2.72 -4.44
C SER A 432 37.24 -1.81 -3.37
N SER A 433 36.48 -0.81 -2.94
CA SER A 433 36.76 0.03 -1.77
C SER A 433 35.86 -0.41 -0.59
N PRO A 434 36.32 -0.30 0.66
CA PRO A 434 35.59 -0.80 1.82
C PRO A 434 34.48 0.17 2.24
N VAL A 435 33.28 -0.36 2.44
CA VAL A 435 32.14 0.33 3.02
C VAL A 435 32.21 0.16 4.55
N VAL A 436 32.26 1.28 5.26
CA VAL A 436 32.13 1.36 6.72
C VAL A 436 30.64 1.20 7.05
N PHE A 437 30.32 0.22 7.89
CA PHE A 437 28.98 0.01 8.43
C PHE A 437 28.88 0.73 9.78
N ASP A 438 28.01 1.73 9.87
CA ASP A 438 27.51 2.25 11.14
C ASP A 438 26.39 1.32 11.65
N ASP A 439 26.64 0.71 12.80
CA ASP A 439 25.71 -0.11 13.58
C ASP A 439 24.91 0.82 14.52
N ASP A 440 23.66 1.11 14.19
CA ASP A 440 22.72 1.70 15.15
C ASP A 440 21.29 1.20 14.84
N ASP A 441 21.02 -0.05 15.22
CA ASP A 441 19.77 -0.77 14.94
C ASP A 441 18.89 -0.88 16.20
N ALA A 442 18.26 0.24 16.56
CA ALA A 442 17.29 0.33 17.65
C ALA A 442 15.87 -0.13 17.28
N SER A 443 15.67 -0.81 16.13
CA SER A 443 14.35 -1.11 15.56
C SER A 443 13.79 -2.51 15.87
N LYS A 444 14.50 -3.33 16.64
CA LYS A 444 14.23 -4.77 16.83
C LYS A 444 13.12 -5.23 17.82
N PRO A 445 12.48 -4.41 18.69
CA PRO A 445 11.52 -4.98 19.64
C PRO A 445 10.22 -5.48 18.98
N TYR A 446 9.84 -4.94 17.83
CA TYR A 446 8.58 -5.30 17.16
C TYR A 446 8.63 -6.67 16.45
N ASP A 447 9.79 -7.09 15.95
CA ASP A 447 9.95 -8.39 15.26
C ASP A 447 9.87 -9.57 16.24
N PHE A 448 10.30 -9.37 17.48
CA PHE A 448 10.20 -10.38 18.53
C PHE A 448 8.75 -10.62 18.98
N VAL A 449 7.97 -9.53 19.13
CA VAL A 449 6.54 -9.60 19.45
C VAL A 449 5.76 -10.25 18.30
N ALA A 450 6.06 -9.88 17.05
CA ALA A 450 5.41 -10.47 15.88
C ALA A 450 5.68 -11.98 15.74
N ARG A 451 6.91 -12.44 15.99
CA ARG A 451 7.25 -13.88 16.00
C ARG A 451 6.55 -14.64 17.11
N THR A 452 6.50 -14.06 18.32
CA THR A 452 5.86 -14.69 19.49
C THR A 452 4.35 -14.81 19.30
N ALA A 453 3.70 -13.74 18.84
CA ALA A 453 2.28 -13.74 18.50
C ALA A 453 1.98 -14.77 17.39
N SER A 454 2.81 -14.81 16.32
CA SER A 454 2.66 -15.81 15.25
C SER A 454 2.68 -17.22 15.80
N CYS A 455 3.65 -17.58 16.65
CA CYS A 455 3.74 -18.91 17.26
C CYS A 455 2.48 -19.23 18.09
N PHE A 456 2.00 -18.29 18.90
CA PHE A 456 0.81 -18.47 19.74
C PHE A 456 -0.44 -18.73 18.90
N PHE A 457 -0.65 -17.96 17.83
CA PHE A 457 -1.77 -18.17 16.92
C PHE A 457 -1.68 -19.50 16.18
N THR A 458 -0.50 -19.91 15.68
CA THR A 458 -0.36 -21.25 15.08
C THR A 458 -0.71 -22.35 16.09
N GLY A 459 -0.27 -22.21 17.34
CA GLY A 459 -0.60 -23.17 18.40
C GLY A 459 -2.10 -23.22 18.68
N LEU A 460 -2.76 -22.07 18.78
CA LEU A 460 -4.20 -21.98 19.02
C LEU A 460 -5.00 -22.55 17.85
N PHE A 461 -4.67 -22.20 16.61
CA PHE A 461 -5.37 -22.71 15.44
C PHE A 461 -5.17 -24.21 15.24
N ILE A 462 -3.95 -24.73 15.43
CA ILE A 462 -3.68 -26.17 15.37
C ILE A 462 -4.43 -26.89 16.50
N GLY A 463 -4.41 -26.35 17.72
CA GLY A 463 -5.15 -26.88 18.86
C GLY A 463 -6.66 -26.93 18.60
N SER A 464 -7.26 -25.82 18.19
CA SER A 464 -8.69 -25.74 17.85
C SER A 464 -9.06 -26.67 16.69
N PHE A 465 -8.19 -26.80 15.68
CA PHE A 465 -8.43 -27.73 14.57
C PHE A 465 -8.42 -29.18 15.03
N ILE A 466 -7.44 -29.59 15.86
CA ILE A 466 -7.39 -30.93 16.45
C ILE A 466 -8.64 -31.19 17.32
N THR A 467 -9.03 -30.22 18.16
CA THR A 467 -10.24 -30.34 18.99
C THR A 467 -11.49 -30.50 18.12
N LEU A 468 -11.63 -29.75 17.03
CA LEU A 468 -12.75 -29.88 16.08
C LEU A 468 -12.73 -31.24 15.37
N CYS A 469 -11.56 -31.74 14.96
CA CYS A 469 -11.44 -33.07 14.36
C CYS A 469 -11.88 -34.17 15.34
N LEU A 470 -11.40 -34.13 16.59
CA LEU A 470 -11.78 -35.10 17.62
C LEU A 470 -13.28 -35.02 17.97
N TRP A 471 -13.84 -33.81 18.07
CA TRP A 471 -15.27 -33.63 18.35
C TRP A 471 -16.14 -34.08 17.17
N SER A 472 -15.69 -33.87 15.93
CA SER A 472 -16.42 -34.28 14.74
C SER A 472 -16.53 -35.79 14.58
N SER A 473 -15.49 -36.53 14.99
CA SER A 473 -15.52 -38.01 15.01
C SER A 473 -16.57 -38.53 15.99
N HIS A 474 -16.66 -37.91 17.17
CA HIS A 474 -17.64 -38.31 18.18
C HIS A 474 -19.10 -38.03 17.75
N ARG A 475 -19.33 -36.95 17.00
CA ARG A 475 -20.65 -36.68 16.40
C ARG A 475 -21.02 -37.65 15.28
N ARG A 476 -20.05 -38.14 14.50
CA ARG A 476 -20.32 -39.16 13.47
C ARG A 476 -20.70 -40.51 14.09
N GLU A 477 -20.06 -40.91 15.18
CA GLU A 477 -20.42 -42.15 15.88
C GLU A 477 -21.82 -42.07 16.50
N MET A 478 -22.20 -40.94 17.11
CA MET A 478 -23.55 -40.77 17.65
C MET A 478 -24.63 -40.67 16.55
N ALA A 479 -24.32 -40.05 15.41
CA ALA A 479 -25.25 -39.98 14.28
C ALA A 479 -25.48 -41.36 13.63
N ILE A 480 -24.46 -42.24 13.61
CA ILE A 480 -24.59 -43.61 13.11
C ILE A 480 -25.33 -44.50 14.12
N ALA A 481 -25.08 -44.34 15.42
CA ALA A 481 -25.76 -45.10 16.47
C ALA A 481 -27.28 -44.82 16.53
N HIS A 482 -27.70 -43.58 16.29
CA HIS A 482 -29.12 -43.20 16.33
C HIS A 482 -29.92 -43.58 15.07
N HIS A 483 -29.24 -44.04 14.01
CA HIS A 483 -29.88 -44.42 12.76
C HIS A 483 -30.15 -45.94 12.64
N PHE A 484 -29.69 -46.73 13.62
CA PHE A 484 -29.80 -48.19 13.66
C PHE A 484 -30.63 -48.76 14.84
N THR A 485 -31.38 -47.91 15.54
CA THR A 485 -32.44 -48.28 16.49
C THR A 485 -33.74 -47.66 16.03
#